data_AF-A0A617KIN2-F1
#
_entry.id   AF-A0A617KIN2-F1
#
_cell.length_a   1.000
_cell.length_b   1.000
_cell.length_c   1.000
_cell.angle_alpha   90.00
_cell.angle_beta   90.00
_cell.angle_gamma   90.00
#
_symmetry.space_group_name_H-M   'P 1'
#
loop_
_entity.id
_entity.type
_entity.pdbx_description
1 polymer ?
#
loop_
_entity_poly.entity_id
_entity_poly.type
_entity_poly.pdbx_seq_one_letter_code
_entity_poly.pdbx_strand_id
1 'polypeptide(L)'
;MSNIKSYISNQKNIIQHDDFFGRRLDIALCFDHGFIMPAGVAIYSIIENNKDIDLHFHLLISGVSEYDLLPFLELKQPNVSITAYHINNNFD
;
A
#
# COMPACT_ATOMS: atom_id res chain seq x y z
N MET A 1 -6.24 12.73 -22.94
CA MET A 1 -5.44 12.08 -21.87
C MET A 1 -6.41 11.68 -20.78
N SER A 2 -6.46 10.40 -20.43
CA SER A 2 -7.30 9.89 -19.36
C SER A 2 -6.92 10.57 -18.04
N ASN A 3 -7.90 11.06 -17.29
CA ASN A 3 -7.66 11.65 -15.97
C ASN A 3 -7.36 10.50 -15.00
N ILE A 4 -6.08 10.21 -14.71
CA ILE A 4 -5.69 9.04 -13.88
C ILE A 4 -6.42 9.03 -12.52
N LYS A 5 -6.77 10.20 -11.97
CA LYS A 5 -7.52 10.29 -10.71
C LYS A 5 -8.93 9.72 -10.81
N SER A 6 -9.54 9.65 -12.00
CA SER A 6 -10.88 9.10 -12.18
C SER A 6 -10.94 7.59 -11.95
N TYR A 7 -9.81 6.89 -11.93
CA TYR A 7 -9.72 5.45 -11.64
C TYR A 7 -9.65 5.15 -10.14
N ILE A 8 -9.46 6.16 -9.28
CA ILE A 8 -9.36 5.99 -7.82
C ILE A 8 -10.71 6.38 -7.20
N SER A 9 -11.42 5.40 -6.65
CA SER A 9 -12.69 5.65 -5.94
C SER A 9 -12.48 6.09 -4.50
N ASN A 10 -11.42 5.61 -3.85
CA ASN A 10 -11.08 5.97 -2.48
C ASN A 10 -9.56 5.86 -2.25
N GLN A 11 -9.03 6.70 -1.37
CA GLN A 11 -7.64 6.67 -0.94
C GLN A 11 -7.58 6.72 0.59
N LYS A 12 -6.80 5.83 1.21
CA LYS A 12 -6.65 5.73 2.66
C LYS A 12 -5.19 5.52 3.04
N ASN A 13 -4.67 6.34 3.96
CA ASN A 13 -3.41 6.03 4.63
C ASN A 13 -3.67 4.97 5.70
N ILE A 14 -3.06 3.80 5.54
CA ILE A 14 -3.13 2.71 6.52
C ILE A 14 -2.07 2.95 7.59
N ILE A 15 -0.84 3.25 7.16
CA ILE A 15 0.28 3.61 8.01
C ILE A 15 0.88 4.89 7.47
N GLN A 16 1.05 5.88 8.34
CA GLN A 16 1.69 7.14 7.99
C GLN A 16 2.94 7.30 8.86
N HIS A 17 4.06 7.50 8.20
CA HIS A 17 5.32 7.92 8.80
C HIS A 17 5.72 9.27 8.21
N ASP A 18 5.89 10.27 9.07
CA ASP A 18 6.08 11.66 8.66
C ASP A 18 7.56 12.09 8.67
N ASP A 19 8.44 11.32 9.34
CA ASP A 19 9.86 11.61 9.36
C ASP A 19 10.51 11.01 8.11
N PHE A 20 11.41 11.75 7.47
CA PHE A 20 12.12 11.29 6.28
C PHE A 20 13.58 11.11 6.64
N PHE A 21 14.04 9.86 6.67
CA PHE A 21 15.41 9.48 7.04
C PHE A 21 16.42 9.70 5.89
N GLY A 22 15.97 10.18 4.73
CA GLY A 22 16.83 10.75 3.68
C GLY A 22 16.67 10.08 2.31
N ARG A 23 16.40 8.77 2.25
CA ARG A 23 16.09 8.05 1.00
C ARG A 23 14.83 7.21 1.20
N ARG A 24 13.86 7.38 0.29
CA ARG A 24 12.64 6.59 0.25
C ARG A 24 12.54 5.78 -1.03
N LEU A 25 12.02 4.56 -0.90
CA LEU A 25 11.65 3.67 -1.98
C LEU A 25 10.13 3.49 -1.98
N ASP A 26 9.49 3.97 -3.05
CA ASP A 26 8.06 3.84 -3.29
C ASP A 26 7.80 2.54 -4.09
N ILE A 27 6.99 1.63 -3.56
CA ILE A 27 6.72 0.29 -4.12
C ILE A 27 5.21 0.14 -4.32
N ALA A 28 4.77 -0.21 -5.53
CA ALA A 28 3.37 -0.47 -5.82
C ALA A 28 3.07 -1.97 -5.85
N LEU A 29 1.98 -2.37 -5.19
CA LEU A 29 1.41 -3.72 -5.26
C LEU A 29 -0.04 -3.61 -5.73
N CYS A 30 -0.42 -4.45 -6.69
CA CYS A 30 -1.79 -4.55 -7.18
C CYS A 30 -2.36 -5.92 -6.83
N PHE A 31 -3.51 -5.97 -6.16
CA PHE A 31 -4.12 -7.23 -5.74
C PHE A 31 -5.62 -7.08 -5.45
N ASP A 32 -6.30 -8.23 -5.47
CA ASP A 32 -7.69 -8.37 -5.02
C ASP A 32 -7.77 -9.10 -3.67
N HIS A 33 -8.99 -9.38 -3.19
CA HIS A 33 -9.21 -10.04 -1.91
C HIS A 33 -8.47 -11.38 -1.76
N GLY A 34 -8.29 -12.16 -2.83
CA GLY A 34 -7.60 -13.47 -2.77
C GLY A 34 -6.10 -13.36 -2.48
N PHE A 35 -5.52 -12.17 -2.66
CA PHE A 35 -4.08 -11.93 -2.60
C PHE A 35 -3.65 -11.04 -1.42
N ILE A 36 -4.57 -10.71 -0.50
CA ILE A 36 -4.25 -9.94 0.71
C ILE A 36 -3.09 -10.57 1.50
N MET A 37 -3.17 -11.88 1.78
CA MET A 37 -2.13 -12.59 2.53
C MET A 37 -0.79 -12.62 1.77
N PRO A 38 -0.72 -13.04 0.49
CA PRO A 38 0.50 -12.92 -0.32
C PRO A 38 1.10 -11.51 -0.33
N ALA A 39 0.28 -10.47 -0.47
CA ALA A 39 0.74 -9.08 -0.44
C ALA A 39 1.33 -8.73 0.92
N GLY A 40 0.66 -9.09 2.02
CA GLY A 40 1.17 -8.89 3.38
C GLY A 40 2.53 -9.57 3.61
N VAL A 41 2.70 -10.82 3.18
CA VAL A 41 3.99 -11.55 3.29
C VAL A 41 5.07 -10.87 2.45
N ALA A 42 4.75 -10.43 1.23
CA ALA A 42 5.68 -9.71 0.38
C ALA A 42 6.16 -8.41 1.05
N ILE A 43 5.23 -7.59 1.54
CA ILE A 43 5.54 -6.35 2.26
C ILE A 43 6.42 -6.65 3.49
N TYR A 44 6.03 -7.61 4.33
CA TYR A 44 6.80 -8.02 5.50
C TYR A 44 8.25 -8.38 5.14
N SER A 45 8.43 -9.22 4.11
CA SER A 45 9.76 -9.65 3.69
C SER A 45 10.63 -8.49 3.20
N ILE A 46 10.03 -7.51 2.50
CA ILE A 46 10.76 -6.33 2.02
C ILE A 46 11.19 -5.46 3.20
N ILE A 47 10.28 -5.20 4.15
CA ILE A 47 10.58 -4.41 5.34
C ILE A 47 11.73 -5.03 6.13
N GLU A 48 11.66 -6.33 6.42
CA GLU A 48 12.67 -7.00 7.25
C GLU A 48 14.07 -7.03 6.62
N ASN A 49 14.17 -6.90 5.30
CA ASN A 49 15.44 -6.89 4.58
C ASN A 49 15.94 -5.47 4.22
N ASN A 50 15.19 -4.42 4.55
CA ASN A 50 15.52 -3.03 4.18
C ASN A 50 15.20 -2.06 5.34
N LYS A 51 15.92 -2.22 6.47
CA LYS A 51 15.68 -1.45 7.71
C LYS A 51 16.33 -0.06 7.71
N ASP A 52 17.17 0.23 6.73
CA ASP A 52 18.01 1.44 6.63
C ASP A 52 17.47 2.50 5.66
N ILE A 53 16.34 2.23 5.00
CA ILE A 53 15.68 3.15 4.06
C ILE A 53 14.19 3.31 4.40
N ASP A 54 13.60 4.42 3.99
CA ASP A 54 12.16 4.61 4.11
C ASP A 54 11.43 3.84 3.00
N LEU A 55 10.36 3.14 3.36
CA LEU A 55 9.55 2.35 2.44
C LEU A 55 8.13 2.92 2.40
N HIS A 56 7.64 3.23 1.20
CA HIS A 56 6.23 3.58 1.00
C HIS A 56 5.58 2.56 0.08
N PHE A 57 4.68 1.75 0.63
CA PHE A 57 3.87 0.82 -0.13
C PHE A 57 2.57 1.46 -0.61
N HIS A 58 2.33 1.41 -1.92
CA HIS A 58 1.10 1.85 -2.57
C HIS A 58 0.29 0.61 -2.96
N LEU A 59 -0.85 0.38 -2.28
CA LEU A 59 -1.71 -0.78 -2.51
C LEU A 59 -2.83 -0.39 -3.48
N LEU A 60 -2.77 -0.87 -4.72
CA LEU A 60 -3.80 -0.69 -5.74
C LEU A 60 -4.78 -1.86 -5.63
N ILE A 61 -5.96 -1.62 -5.08
CA ILE A 61 -6.84 -2.71 -4.62
C ILE A 61 -8.23 -2.66 -5.26
N SER A 62 -8.75 -3.83 -5.63
CA SER A 62 -10.12 -4.02 -6.12
C SER A 62 -10.82 -5.13 -5.35
N GLY A 63 -12.09 -4.90 -4.98
CA GLY A 63 -12.87 -5.89 -4.20
C GLY A 63 -12.38 -6.14 -2.77
N VAL A 64 -11.48 -5.29 -2.26
CA VAL A 64 -10.95 -5.34 -0.88
C VAL A 64 -11.73 -4.36 0.00
N SER A 65 -12.20 -4.82 1.15
CA SER A 65 -12.92 -4.00 2.12
C SER A 65 -11.99 -3.28 3.10
N GLU A 66 -12.51 -2.38 3.93
CA GLU A 66 -11.69 -1.78 5.00
C GLU A 66 -11.24 -2.78 6.06
N TYR A 67 -12.06 -3.80 6.34
CA TYR A 67 -11.73 -4.86 7.31
C TYR A 67 -10.56 -5.73 6.82
N ASP A 68 -10.52 -5.98 5.51
CA ASP A 68 -9.45 -6.71 4.85
C ASP A 68 -8.09 -5.99 4.94
N LEU A 69 -8.09 -4.69 5.21
CA LEU A 69 -6.87 -3.88 5.35
C LEU A 69 -6.31 -3.87 6.78
N LEU A 70 -7.08 -4.35 7.78
CA LEU A 70 -6.66 -4.36 9.17
C LEU A 70 -5.35 -5.13 9.42
N PRO A 71 -5.08 -6.29 8.79
CA PRO A 71 -3.82 -7.01 8.99
C PRO A 71 -2.58 -6.20 8.62
N PHE A 72 -2.69 -5.26 7.67
CA PHE A 72 -1.54 -4.42 7.29
C PHE A 72 -1.10 -3.48 8.42
N LEU A 73 -1.96 -3.17 9.41
CA LEU A 73 -1.58 -2.37 10.58
C LEU A 73 -0.51 -3.05 11.43
N GLU A 74 -0.40 -4.38 11.37
CA GLU A 74 0.63 -5.16 12.08
C GLU A 74 2.03 -4.92 11.50
N LEU A 75 2.13 -4.38 10.28
CA LEU A 75 3.39 -4.08 9.58
C LEU A 75 3.97 -2.71 9.96
N LYS A 76 3.41 -2.05 10.98
CA LYS A 76 3.86 -0.73 11.42
C LYS A 76 5.29 -0.78 11.94
N GLN A 77 6.18 -0.07 11.26
CA GLN A 77 7.57 0.13 11.66
C GLN A 77 7.98 1.60 11.48
N PRO A 78 9.07 2.06 12.13
CA PRO A 78 9.48 3.45 12.09
C PRO A 78 9.84 3.99 10.71
N ASN A 79 10.09 3.15 9.70
CA ASN A 79 10.50 3.56 8.36
C ASN A 79 9.45 3.17 7.29
N VAL A 80 8.21 2.89 7.68
CA VAL A 80 7.19 2.30 6.79
C VAL A 80 5.95 3.18 6.71
N SER A 81 5.55 3.48 5.47
CA SER A 81 4.25 4.05 5.13
C SER A 81 3.48 3.12 4.19
N ILE A 82 2.16 3.07 4.35
CA ILE A 82 1.28 2.27 3.50
C ILE A 82 0.04 3.11 3.14
N THR A 83 -0.18 3.31 1.85
CA THR A 83 -1.38 3.98 1.33
C THR A 83 -2.13 3.02 0.41
N ALA A 84 -3.43 2.83 0.67
CA ALA A 84 -4.33 2.09 -0.19
C ALA A 84 -5.08 3.01 -1.13
N TYR A 85 -5.25 2.55 -2.38
CA TYR A 85 -6.01 3.18 -3.44
C TYR A 85 -7.02 2.15 -3.94
N HIS A 86 -8.29 2.35 -3.61
CA HIS A 86 -9.36 1.54 -4.20
C HIS A 86 -9.52 1.98 -5.66
N ILE A 87 -9.27 1.04 -6.57
CA ILE A 87 -9.44 1.27 -8.00
C ILE A 87 -10.86 0.89 -8.42
N ASN A 88 -11.44 1.69 -9.32
CA ASN A 88 -12.75 1.43 -9.89
C ASN A 88 -12.63 0.86 -11.31
N ASN A 89 -13.75 0.40 -11.87
CA ASN A 89 -13.79 -0.26 -13.17
C ASN A 89 -13.94 0.72 -14.35
N ASN A 90 -13.62 2.01 -14.18
CA ASN A 90 -13.84 3.04 -15.21
C ASN A 90 -12.78 3.00 -16.34
N PHE A 91 -12.29 1.82 -16.73
CA PHE A 91 -11.22 1.57 -17.73
C PHE A 91 -11.61 1.82 -19.19
N ASP A 92 -12.75 2.49 -19.40
CA ASP A 92 -13.33 2.81 -20.71
C ASP A 92 -12.47 3.78 -21.54
#